data_AF-A0A6C0LLJ9-F1
#
_entry.id   AF-A0A6C0LLJ9-F1
#
_cell.length_a   1.000
_cell.length_b   1.000
_cell.length_c   1.000
_cell.angle_alpha   90.00
_cell.angle_beta   90.00
_cell.angle_gamma   90.00
#
_symmetry.space_group_name_H-M   'P 1'
#
loop_
_entity.id
_entity.type
_entity.pdbx_description
1 polymer ?
#
loop_
_entity_poly.entity_id
_entity_poly.type
_entity_poly.pdbx_seq_one_letter_code
_entity_poly.pdbx_strand_id
1 'polypeptide(L)'
;MNKIDLCKAIQANVSKLTESENLELFKIILDTKANYTKNNNGIFLNLNWIEEELLSKINNYILFCIKSQNEISKYELMKTLLNDSINTKDSVADEDTSSTIAEPANADTVPVSVAPKQKFSSSMKFYLLKKKFMKQNTNSNTYSDNDLTYEDYLIT
;
A
#
# COMPACT_ATOMS: atom_id res chain seq x y z
N MET A 1 29.62 -17.30 6.91
CA MET A 1 28.79 -17.24 8.15
C MET A 1 28.87 -18.62 8.76
N ASN A 2 29.17 -18.78 10.06
CA ASN A 2 29.28 -20.12 10.63
C ASN A 2 27.92 -20.83 10.59
N LYS A 3 27.92 -22.16 10.42
CA LYS A 3 26.69 -22.98 10.41
C LYS A 3 25.80 -22.72 11.64
N ILE A 4 26.42 -22.54 12.81
CA ILE A 4 25.73 -22.26 14.08
C ILE A 4 25.03 -20.90 14.06
N ASP A 5 25.67 -19.88 13.49
CA ASP A 5 25.09 -18.53 13.39
C ASP A 5 23.90 -18.52 12.43
N LEU A 6 23.98 -19.29 11.34
CA LEU A 6 22.86 -19.53 10.43
C LEU A 6 21.68 -20.20 11.12
N CYS A 7 21.91 -21.25 11.91
CA CYS A 7 20.84 -21.91 12.67
C CYS A 7 20.15 -20.94 13.65
N LYS A 8 20.92 -20.12 14.37
CA LYS A 8 20.38 -19.09 15.28
C LYS A 8 19.58 -18.03 14.52
N ALA A 9 20.08 -17.57 13.37
CA ALA A 9 19.39 -16.60 12.54
C ALA A 9 18.05 -17.15 12.02
N ILE A 10 18.04 -18.40 11.57
CA ILE A 10 16.81 -19.09 11.13
C ILE A 10 15.83 -19.17 12.30
N GLN A 11 16.25 -19.66 13.47
CA GLN A 11 15.38 -19.78 14.65
C GLN A 11 14.74 -18.44 15.04
N ALA A 12 15.51 -17.35 15.01
CA ALA A 12 15.01 -16.02 15.37
C ALA A 12 14.08 -15.38 14.33
N ASN A 13 14.19 -15.79 13.07
CA ASN A 13 13.42 -15.21 11.97
C ASN A 13 12.20 -16.06 11.59
N VAL A 14 12.20 -17.36 11.87
CA VAL A 14 11.04 -18.25 11.61
C VAL A 14 9.81 -17.77 12.38
N SER A 15 9.98 -17.23 13.60
CA SER A 15 8.87 -16.69 14.39
C SER A 15 8.21 -15.44 13.80
N LYS A 16 8.85 -14.77 12.83
CA LYS A 16 8.33 -13.57 12.16
C LYS A 16 7.50 -13.90 10.93
N LEU A 17 7.57 -15.15 10.45
CA LEU A 17 6.85 -15.60 9.27
C LEU A 17 5.37 -15.80 9.59
N THR A 18 4.54 -15.53 8.59
CA THR A 18 3.11 -15.85 8.59
C THR A 18 2.89 -17.36 8.42
N GLU A 19 1.68 -17.83 8.70
CA GLU A 19 1.31 -19.25 8.57
C GLU A 19 1.50 -19.76 7.12
N SER A 20 1.11 -18.97 6.12
CA SER A 20 1.31 -19.30 4.71
C SER A 20 2.77 -19.46 4.33
N GLU A 21 3.64 -18.56 4.82
CA GLU A 21 5.08 -18.64 4.56
C GLU A 21 5.72 -19.84 5.26
N ASN A 22 5.24 -20.19 6.45
CA ASN A 22 5.67 -21.41 7.15
C ASN A 22 5.28 -22.68 6.38
N LEU A 23 4.13 -22.71 5.71
CA LEU A 23 3.72 -23.82 4.86
C LEU A 23 4.62 -23.96 3.62
N GLU A 24 4.93 -22.85 2.95
CA GLU A 24 5.85 -22.84 1.81
C GLU A 24 7.28 -23.22 2.24
N LEU A 25 7.74 -22.70 3.38
CA LEU A 25 9.01 -23.10 3.97
C LEU A 25 9.06 -24.62 4.22
N PHE A 26 7.95 -25.20 4.70
CA PHE A 26 7.86 -26.64 4.88
C PHE A 26 7.91 -27.41 3.56
N LYS A 27 7.32 -26.90 2.46
CA LYS A 27 7.47 -27.52 1.14
C LYS A 27 8.94 -27.61 0.70
N ILE A 28 9.72 -26.55 0.92
CA ILE A 28 11.16 -26.55 0.62
C ILE A 28 11.90 -27.67 1.38
N ILE A 29 11.55 -27.84 2.67
CA ILE A 29 12.13 -28.88 3.54
C ILE A 29 11.71 -30.29 3.07
N LEU A 30 10.48 -30.42 2.56
CA LEU A 30 9.92 -31.68 2.07
C LEU A 30 10.59 -32.13 0.78
N ASP A 31 10.82 -31.20 -0.16
CA ASP A 31 11.48 -31.47 -1.45
C ASP A 31 12.92 -31.98 -1.28
N THR A 32 13.59 -31.53 -0.22
CA THR A 32 14.98 -31.90 0.08
C THR A 32 15.13 -33.16 0.94
N LYS A 33 14.03 -33.85 1.27
CA LYS A 33 14.00 -35.09 2.08
C LYS A 33 14.74 -34.98 3.41
N ALA A 34 14.68 -33.81 4.07
CA ALA A 34 15.24 -33.65 5.40
C ALA A 34 14.46 -34.49 6.43
N ASN A 35 15.14 -34.96 7.47
CA ASN A 35 14.50 -35.70 8.56
C ASN A 35 13.71 -34.74 9.45
N TYR A 36 12.38 -34.89 9.47
CA TYR A 36 11.48 -34.14 10.34
C TYR A 36 10.51 -35.08 11.06
N THR A 37 10.07 -34.67 12.24
CA THR A 37 9.04 -35.38 13.01
C THR A 37 7.74 -34.57 12.92
N LYS A 38 6.62 -35.23 12.60
CA LYS A 38 5.30 -34.59 12.55
C LYS A 38 4.44 -35.09 13.71
N ASN A 39 3.78 -34.16 14.40
CA ASN A 39 2.69 -34.47 15.33
C ASN A 39 1.46 -33.59 15.00
N ASN A 40 0.37 -33.76 15.76
CA ASN A 40 -0.85 -32.95 15.56
C ASN A 40 -0.64 -31.46 15.88
N ASN A 41 0.44 -31.12 16.59
CA ASN A 41 0.75 -29.76 17.04
C ASN A 41 1.75 -29.06 16.13
N GLY A 42 2.30 -29.74 15.13
CA GLY A 42 3.28 -29.17 14.21
C GLY A 42 4.37 -30.13 13.77
N ILE A 43 5.42 -29.53 13.21
CA ILE A 43 6.56 -30.22 12.62
C ILE A 43 7.81 -29.80 13.40
N PHE A 44 8.59 -30.80 13.82
CA PHE A 44 9.85 -30.62 14.51
C PHE A 44 10.98 -30.95 13.54
N LEU A 45 11.90 -30.00 13.39
CA LEU A 45 13.03 -30.10 12.50
C LEU A 45 14.32 -29.84 13.29
N ASN A 46 15.26 -30.78 13.25
CA ASN A 46 16.56 -30.60 13.87
C ASN A 46 17.55 -29.98 12.88
N LEU A 47 17.84 -28.68 13.06
CA LEU A 47 18.73 -27.91 12.19
C LEU A 47 20.18 -28.45 12.17
N ASN A 48 20.62 -29.18 13.20
CA ASN A 48 21.99 -29.73 13.23
C ASN A 48 22.20 -30.86 12.21
N TRP A 49 21.14 -31.61 11.90
CA TRP A 49 21.17 -32.74 10.98
C TRP A 49 20.89 -32.33 9.52
N ILE A 50 20.69 -31.04 9.29
CA ILE A 50 20.46 -30.49 7.97
C ILE A 50 21.79 -30.17 7.30
N GLU A 51 21.82 -30.43 6.00
CA GLU A 51 22.91 -30.07 5.10
C GLU A 51 23.03 -28.55 4.94
N GLU A 52 24.25 -28.06 4.79
CA GLU A 52 24.52 -26.61 4.74
C GLU A 52 23.86 -25.92 3.54
N GLU A 53 23.70 -26.62 2.42
CA GLU A 53 22.98 -26.12 1.25
C GLU A 53 21.50 -25.86 1.54
N LEU A 54 20.83 -26.79 2.22
CA LEU A 54 19.43 -26.64 2.62
C LEU A 54 19.29 -25.52 3.66
N LEU A 55 20.22 -25.43 4.62
CA LEU A 55 20.24 -24.35 5.60
C LEU A 55 20.34 -22.98 4.93
N SER A 56 21.17 -22.88 3.90
CA SER A 56 21.32 -21.66 3.09
C SER A 56 20.05 -21.33 2.30
N LYS A 57 19.39 -22.33 1.70
CA LYS A 57 18.10 -22.16 1.00
C LYS A 57 17.01 -21.66 1.95
N ILE A 58 16.89 -22.28 3.13
CA ILE A 58 15.94 -21.87 4.16
C ILE A 58 16.20 -20.40 4.56
N ASN A 59 17.45 -20.06 4.87
CA ASN A 59 17.79 -18.70 5.26
C ASN A 59 17.49 -17.67 4.15
N ASN A 60 17.80 -18.00 2.89
CA ASN A 60 17.51 -17.13 1.76
C ASN A 60 16.00 -16.92 1.57
N TYR A 61 15.20 -17.97 1.71
CA TYR A 61 13.74 -17.89 1.66
C TYR A 61 13.20 -16.99 2.78
N ILE A 62 13.66 -17.19 4.02
CA ILE A 62 13.23 -16.39 5.16
C ILE A 62 13.59 -14.90 4.97
N LEU A 63 14.79 -14.61 4.46
CA LEU A 63 15.21 -13.25 4.14
C LEU A 63 14.34 -12.62 3.04
N PHE A 64 13.93 -13.41 2.05
CA PHE A 64 13.01 -12.98 1.01
C PHE A 64 11.65 -12.60 1.60
N CYS A 65 11.06 -13.45 2.44
CA CYS A 65 9.79 -13.18 3.13
C CYS A 65 9.85 -11.88 3.94
N ILE A 66 10.88 -11.70 4.77
CA ILE A 66 11.04 -10.48 5.59
C ILE A 66 11.15 -9.24 4.71
N LYS A 67 11.92 -9.30 3.61
CA LYS A 67 12.05 -8.17 2.68
C LYS A 67 10.71 -7.85 2.02
N SER A 68 10.00 -8.87 1.56
CA SER A 68 8.68 -8.71 0.93
C SER A 68 7.68 -8.07 1.89
N GLN A 69 7.61 -8.53 3.14
CA GLN A 69 6.73 -7.97 4.15
C GLN A 69 7.07 -6.51 4.48
N ASN A 70 8.35 -6.17 4.56
CA ASN A 70 8.80 -4.79 4.79
C ASN A 70 8.45 -3.87 3.61
N GLU A 71 8.59 -4.34 2.38
CA GLU A 71 8.21 -3.58 1.19
C GLU A 71 6.70 -3.32 1.16
N ILE A 72 5.89 -4.35 1.39
CA ILE A 72 4.42 -4.22 1.49
C ILE A 72 4.05 -3.20 2.57
N SER A 73 4.63 -3.34 3.77
CA SER A 73 4.36 -2.43 4.89
C SER A 73 4.73 -0.97 4.58
N LYS A 74 5.82 -0.75 3.83
CA LYS A 74 6.23 0.58 3.39
C LYS A 74 5.20 1.21 2.45
N TYR A 75 4.67 0.45 1.50
CA TYR A 75 3.64 0.94 0.58
C TYR A 75 2.31 1.21 1.30
N GLU A 76 1.92 0.35 2.23
CA GLU A 76 0.72 0.57 3.05
C GLU A 76 0.84 1.84 3.90
N LEU A 77 1.99 2.05 4.55
CA LEU A 77 2.25 3.27 5.31
C LEU A 77 2.14 4.52 4.42
N MET A 78 2.76 4.50 3.24
CA MET A 78 2.70 5.62 2.31
C MET A 78 1.27 5.91 1.84
N LYS A 79 0.47 4.88 1.59
CA LYS A 79 -0.95 5.01 1.22
C LYS A 79 -1.75 5.67 2.35
N THR A 80 -1.54 5.24 3.60
CA THR A 80 -2.19 5.82 4.77
C THR A 80 -1.82 7.29 4.95
N LEU A 81 -0.52 7.63 4.88
CA LEU A 81 -0.06 9.03 4.98
C LEU A 81 -0.66 9.94 3.90
N LEU A 82 -0.75 9.45 2.65
CA LEU A 82 -1.38 10.20 1.57
C LEU A 82 -2.87 10.39 1.81
N ASN A 83 -3.58 9.34 2.23
CA ASN A 83 -5.00 9.40 2.54
C ASN A 83 -5.28 10.39 3.67
N ASP A 84 -4.48 10.37 4.72
CA ASP A 84 -4.58 11.30 5.86
C ASP A 84 -4.31 12.75 5.42
N SER A 85 -3.34 12.97 4.52
CA SER A 85 -3.04 14.29 3.97
C SER A 85 -4.17 14.89 3.11
N ILE A 86 -4.96 14.03 2.46
CA ILE A 86 -6.12 14.44 1.66
C ILE A 86 -7.29 14.80 2.59
N ASN A 87 -7.58 13.91 3.55
CA ASN A 87 -8.69 14.11 4.50
C ASN A 87 -8.46 15.31 5.44
N THR A 88 -7.21 15.65 5.76
CA THR A 88 -6.87 16.85 6.53
C THR A 88 -7.01 18.14 5.71
N LYS A 89 -6.77 18.11 4.39
CA LYS A 89 -6.97 19.28 3.52
C LYS A 89 -8.43 19.64 3.31
N ASP A 90 -9.33 18.66 3.32
CA ASP A 90 -10.77 18.90 3.21
C ASP A 90 -11.36 19.52 4.49
N SER A 91 -10.67 19.43 5.64
CA SER A 91 -11.08 20.06 6.90
C SER A 91 -10.58 21.50 7.10
N VAL A 92 -9.64 21.98 6.27
CA VAL A 92 -9.07 23.35 6.36
C VAL A 92 -9.65 24.28 5.30
N ALA A 93 -10.47 23.78 4.37
CA ALA A 93 -11.15 24.62 3.38
C ALA A 93 -12.39 25.37 3.92
N ASP A 94 -12.75 25.18 5.19
CA ASP A 94 -13.89 25.85 5.85
C ASP A 94 -13.47 26.87 6.94
N GLU A 95 -12.18 27.02 7.25
CA GLU A 95 -11.70 28.06 8.17
C GLU A 95 -10.49 28.80 7.59
N ASP A 96 -10.74 29.83 6.78
CA ASP A 96 -10.02 31.10 6.85
C ASP A 96 -10.54 32.09 5.79
N THR A 97 -11.51 32.92 6.20
CA THR A 97 -11.63 34.29 5.64
C THR A 97 -12.35 35.22 6.62
N SER A 98 -11.82 35.37 7.83
CA SER A 98 -12.10 36.56 8.65
C SER A 98 -11.13 36.72 9.81
N SER A 99 -9.98 37.34 9.54
CA SER A 99 -9.31 38.18 10.54
C SER A 99 -8.29 39.11 9.86
N THR A 100 -8.79 39.99 9.00
CA THR A 100 -8.05 41.21 8.68
C THR A 100 -8.14 42.13 9.89
N ILE A 101 -6.99 42.37 10.51
CA ILE A 101 -6.78 43.35 11.58
C ILE A 101 -7.20 44.73 11.05
N ALA A 102 -8.10 45.41 11.75
CA ALA A 102 -8.37 46.83 11.56
C ALA A 102 -8.53 47.51 12.93
N GLU A 103 -7.67 48.51 13.17
CA GLU A 103 -7.91 49.57 14.15
C GLU A 103 -9.12 50.45 13.74
N PRO A 104 -9.73 51.19 14.68
CA PRO A 104 -11.13 51.56 14.62
C PRO A 104 -11.36 52.97 14.05
N ALA A 105 -12.38 53.13 13.21
CA ALA A 105 -13.12 54.40 13.07
C ALA A 105 -14.48 54.21 12.37
N ASN A 106 -15.53 54.39 13.16
CA ASN A 106 -16.86 54.95 12.86
C ASN A 106 -17.69 54.51 11.62
N ALA A 107 -18.85 53.94 11.96
CA ALA A 107 -20.21 54.21 11.45
C ALA A 107 -20.39 54.47 9.94
N ASP A 108 -20.95 53.48 9.22
CA ASP A 108 -22.29 53.60 8.61
C ASP A 108 -22.70 52.31 7.89
N THR A 109 -24.01 52.06 7.90
CA THR A 109 -24.75 50.86 7.49
C THR A 109 -24.86 50.66 5.97
N VAL A 110 -24.51 49.47 5.43
CA VAL A 110 -25.02 48.93 4.14
C VAL A 110 -25.00 47.37 4.17
N PRO A 111 -26.03 46.63 3.69
CA PRO A 111 -26.10 45.18 3.83
C PRO A 111 -25.24 44.41 2.81
N VAL A 112 -24.59 43.36 3.31
CA VAL A 112 -23.76 42.39 2.57
C VAL A 112 -24.63 41.54 1.65
N SER A 113 -24.41 41.61 0.33
CA SER A 113 -24.91 40.61 -0.63
C SER A 113 -23.97 39.41 -0.66
N VAL A 114 -24.32 38.35 0.07
CA VAL A 114 -23.60 37.07 0.03
C VAL A 114 -23.92 36.37 -1.29
N ALA A 115 -22.98 36.39 -2.25
CA ALA A 115 -23.12 35.62 -3.48
C ALA A 115 -23.18 34.11 -3.12
N PRO A 116 -24.18 33.36 -3.60
CA PRO A 116 -24.30 31.95 -3.25
C PRO A 116 -23.17 31.15 -3.92
N LYS A 117 -22.27 30.58 -3.11
CA LYS A 117 -21.30 29.56 -3.55
C LYS A 117 -22.08 28.41 -4.19
N GLN A 118 -22.10 28.34 -5.52
CA GLN A 118 -22.83 27.31 -6.25
C GLN A 118 -22.26 25.93 -5.91
N LYS A 119 -23.11 25.07 -5.31
CA LYS A 119 -22.76 23.69 -4.99
C LYS A 119 -22.74 22.89 -6.29
N PHE A 120 -21.54 22.49 -6.73
CA PHE A 120 -21.39 21.63 -7.89
C PHE A 120 -21.84 20.20 -7.57
N SER A 121 -22.72 19.65 -8.39
CA SER A 121 -23.04 18.21 -8.38
C SER A 121 -21.77 17.39 -8.60
N SER A 122 -21.71 16.20 -7.98
CA SER A 122 -20.62 15.23 -8.15
C SER A 122 -20.36 14.93 -9.63
N SER A 123 -21.41 14.84 -10.45
CA SER A 123 -21.29 14.63 -11.90
C SER A 123 -20.59 15.80 -12.59
N MET A 124 -20.85 17.03 -12.16
CA MET A 124 -20.23 18.24 -12.71
C MET A 124 -18.77 18.36 -12.28
N LYS A 125 -18.44 17.97 -11.04
CA LYS A 125 -17.05 17.86 -10.56
C LYS A 125 -16.27 16.84 -11.41
N PHE A 126 -16.82 15.65 -11.64
CA PHE A 126 -16.22 14.62 -12.47
C PHE A 126 -16.04 15.08 -13.93
N TYR A 127 -17.06 15.74 -14.50
CA TYR A 127 -16.99 16.29 -15.85
C TYR A 127 -15.87 17.34 -16.00
N LEU A 128 -15.76 18.28 -15.06
CA LEU A 128 -14.70 19.29 -15.06
C LEU A 128 -13.31 18.67 -14.90
N LEU A 129 -13.18 17.66 -14.04
CA LEU A 129 -11.95 16.90 -13.85
C LEU A 129 -11.53 16.23 -15.16
N LYS A 130 -12.42 15.44 -15.79
CA LYS A 130 -12.19 14.78 -17.08
C LYS A 130 -11.77 15.80 -18.15
N LYS A 131 -12.50 16.92 -18.24
CA LYS A 131 -12.20 17.99 -19.22
C LYS A 131 -10.83 18.63 -19.01
N LYS A 132 -10.39 18.80 -17.77
CA LYS A 132 -9.07 19.39 -17.44
C LYS A 132 -7.93 18.48 -17.89
N PHE A 133 -8.05 17.17 -17.70
CA PHE A 133 -7.02 16.20 -18.10
C PHE A 133 -7.03 15.90 -19.61
N MET A 134 -8.19 15.88 -20.26
CA MET A 134 -8.24 15.65 -21.72
C MET A 134 -7.66 16.82 -22.53
N LYS A 135 -7.73 18.07 -22.03
CA LYS A 135 -7.13 19.23 -22.71
C LYS A 135 -5.59 19.21 -22.73
N GLN A 136 -4.93 18.46 -21.86
CA GLN A 136 -3.46 18.36 -21.85
C GLN A 136 -2.95 17.32 -22.86
N ASN A 137 -3.81 16.43 -23.38
CA ASN A 137 -3.42 15.33 -24.27
C ASN A 137 -3.51 15.65 -25.78
N THR A 138 -3.88 16.86 -26.20
CA THR A 138 -3.99 17.18 -27.64
C THR A 138 -2.65 17.43 -28.34
N ASN A 139 -1.52 17.47 -27.60
CA ASN A 139 -0.18 17.60 -28.18
C ASN A 139 0.64 16.29 -28.18
N SER A 140 0.02 15.15 -27.87
CA SER A 140 0.63 13.85 -28.03
C SER A 140 -0.36 12.91 -28.69
N ASN A 141 -0.34 12.91 -30.03
CA ASN A 141 -0.83 11.80 -30.84
C ASN A 141 0.02 10.58 -30.48
N THR A 142 -0.43 9.84 -29.49
CA THR A 142 -0.11 8.43 -29.31
C THR A 142 -1.44 7.74 -29.13
N TYR A 143 -1.91 7.13 -30.22
CA TYR A 143 -2.92 6.08 -30.20
C TYR A 143 -2.65 5.19 -28.98
N SER A 144 -3.59 5.21 -28.04
CA SER A 144 -3.62 4.26 -26.94
C SER A 144 -4.69 3.26 -27.33
N ASP A 145 -4.27 2.14 -27.91
CA ASP A 145 -5.11 0.99 -28.32
C ASP A 145 -5.77 0.26 -27.12
N ASN A 146 -6.10 0.98 -26.04
CA ASN A 146 -6.67 0.42 -24.81
C ASN A 146 -8.01 1.06 -24.43
N ASP A 147 -8.75 1.60 -25.40
CA ASP A 147 -10.16 1.89 -25.19
C ASP A 147 -10.93 0.56 -25.25
N LEU A 148 -11.17 -0.02 -24.08
CA LEU A 148 -12.05 -1.18 -23.93
C LEU A 148 -13.48 -0.75 -24.30
N THR A 149 -14.05 -1.36 -25.34
CA THR A 149 -15.37 -1.01 -25.83
C THR A 149 -16.44 -1.76 -25.04
N TYR A 150 -17.65 -1.20 -24.94
CA TYR A 150 -18.78 -1.79 -24.20
C TYR A 150 -19.10 -3.23 -24.62
N GLU A 151 -18.80 -3.57 -25.87
CA GLU A 151 -18.98 -4.90 -26.44
C GLU A 151 -18.11 -5.97 -25.75
N ASP A 152 -16.98 -5.58 -25.16
CA ASP A 152 -16.06 -6.50 -24.45
C ASP A 152 -16.58 -6.94 -23.06
N TYR A 153 -17.68 -6.35 -22.59
CA TYR A 153 -18.36 -6.73 -21.34
C TYR A 153 -19.37 -7.87 -21.52
N LEU A 154 -19.77 -8.18 -22.75
CA LEU A 154 -20.75 -9.21 -23.03
C LEU A 154 -20.04 -10.56 -23.13
N ILE A 155 -19.92 -11.24 -21.99
CA ILE A 155 -19.55 -12.66 -21.95
C ILE A 155 -20.71 -13.43 -22.61
N THR A 156 -20.48 -13.92 -23.83
CA THR A 156 -21.34 -14.92 -24.49
C THR A 156 -20.85 -16.32 -24.14
#